data_AF-A0A401QB46-F1
#
_entry.id   AF-A0A401QB46-F1
#
_cell.length_a   1.000
_cell.length_b   1.000
_cell.length_c   1.000
_cell.angle_alpha   90.00
_cell.angle_beta   90.00
_cell.angle_gamma   90.00
#
_symmetry.space_group_name_H-M   'P 1'
#
loop_
_entity.id
_entity.type
_entity.pdbx_description
1 polymer ?
#
loop_
_entity_poly.entity_id
_entity_poly.type
_entity_poly.pdbx_seq_one_letter_code
_entity_poly.pdbx_strand_id
1 'polypeptide(L)'
;LDPVEPYFQNTPLEVRLDPTDASFVDVIHTDGSSHFPSLGFGMIHACGHVDFYPNGGENMPGCSKNILSTILDIDGIWQGTKNFLSCNHFRAVRYFSESVLSPGGFLAFPCGGEKEFEAEKCFVCPAGGCPTMGYNIGTYRPAPGLLHQRFYLKTGEASPFGREYEADSSGAS
;
A
#
# COMPACT_ATOMS: atom_id res chain seq x y z
N LEU A 1 -1.45 7.34 4.12
CA LEU A 1 -2.48 6.44 3.55
C LEU A 1 -2.71 6.88 2.11
N ASP A 2 -2.19 6.11 1.17
CA ASP A 2 -2.14 6.36 -0.28
C ASP A 2 -1.78 7.82 -0.64
N PRO A 3 -0.57 8.30 -0.32
CA PRO A 3 -0.15 9.66 -0.63
C PRO A 3 -0.35 9.97 -2.11
N VAL A 4 -0.89 11.15 -2.45
CA VAL A 4 -1.26 11.47 -3.82
C VAL A 4 -0.06 11.69 -4.74
N GLU A 5 -0.10 11.18 -5.96
CA GLU A 5 0.91 11.38 -6.99
C GLU A 5 0.89 12.78 -7.59
N PRO A 6 -0.28 13.32 -8.03
CA PRO A 6 -0.30 14.58 -8.77
C PRO A 6 0.31 15.70 -7.94
N TYR A 7 1.29 16.40 -8.53
CA TYR A 7 2.04 17.51 -7.91
C TYR A 7 3.01 17.14 -6.79
N PHE A 8 3.12 15.87 -6.37
CA PHE A 8 4.03 15.46 -5.29
C PHE A 8 5.06 14.41 -5.71
N GLN A 9 4.68 13.41 -6.51
CA GLN A 9 5.66 12.41 -6.96
C GLN A 9 6.78 13.08 -7.75
N ASN A 10 8.02 12.68 -7.51
CA ASN A 10 9.24 13.23 -8.12
C ASN A 10 9.56 14.70 -7.75
N THR A 11 8.90 15.27 -6.75
CA THR A 11 9.30 16.54 -6.16
C THR A 11 10.44 16.37 -5.13
N PRO A 12 11.17 17.45 -4.78
CA PRO A 12 12.12 17.45 -3.68
C PRO A 12 11.49 16.97 -2.36
N LEU A 13 12.32 16.45 -1.44
CA LEU A 13 11.85 15.90 -0.16
C LEU A 13 11.03 16.91 0.63
N GLU A 14 11.41 18.20 0.57
CA GLU A 14 10.75 19.29 1.28
C GLU A 14 9.29 19.55 0.85
N VAL A 15 8.85 18.95 -0.27
CA VAL A 15 7.52 19.17 -0.86
C VAL A 15 6.57 18.00 -0.61
N ARG A 16 7.08 16.81 -0.27
CA ARG A 16 6.31 15.57 -0.22
C ARG A 16 6.58 14.81 1.07
N LEU A 17 5.72 13.84 1.37
CA LEU A 17 6.00 12.91 2.47
C LEU A 17 7.34 12.19 2.23
N ASP A 18 8.16 12.12 3.27
CA ASP A 18 9.38 11.33 3.28
C ASP A 18 9.75 10.82 4.70
N PRO A 19 10.69 9.85 4.82
CA PRO A 19 11.04 9.28 6.12
C PRO A 19 11.59 10.28 7.14
N THR A 20 12.10 11.44 6.72
CA THR A 20 12.64 12.45 7.65
C THR A 20 11.56 13.25 8.39
N ASP A 21 10.29 13.16 7.97
CA ASP A 21 9.16 13.90 8.56
C ASP A 21 8.77 13.41 9.97
N ALA A 22 9.15 12.19 10.35
CA ALA A 22 8.86 11.63 11.67
C ALA A 22 9.91 10.60 12.09
N SER A 23 9.90 10.21 13.37
CA SER A 23 10.77 9.14 13.88
C SER A 23 10.49 7.77 13.22
N PHE A 24 9.28 7.59 12.69
CA PHE A 24 8.86 6.43 11.93
C PHE A 24 7.68 6.82 11.03
N VAL A 25 7.71 6.37 9.77
CA VAL A 25 6.71 6.68 8.74
C VAL A 25 6.39 5.38 8.04
N ASP A 26 5.15 4.93 8.13
CA ASP A 26 4.61 3.82 7.35
C ASP A 26 3.59 4.31 6.33
N VAL A 27 3.61 3.70 5.15
CA VAL A 27 2.78 4.11 4.02
C VAL A 27 2.03 2.91 3.48
N ILE A 28 0.77 3.11 3.08
CA ILE A 28 -0.06 2.09 2.43
C ILE A 28 -0.38 2.62 1.03
N HIS A 29 0.04 1.91 0.00
CA HIS A 29 -0.19 2.24 -1.41
C HIS A 29 -1.32 1.38 -1.96
N THR A 30 -2.35 2.00 -2.54
CA THR A 30 -3.55 1.28 -3.03
C THR A 30 -4.02 1.73 -4.41
N ASP A 31 -3.57 2.89 -4.90
CA ASP A 31 -3.94 3.42 -6.21
C ASP A 31 -2.71 3.95 -6.96
N GLY A 32 -1.59 3.23 -6.93
CA GLY A 32 -0.32 3.63 -7.51
C GLY A 32 -0.17 3.41 -9.03
N SER A 33 -1.25 3.12 -9.76
CA SER A 33 -1.15 2.76 -11.18
C SER A 33 -0.70 3.94 -12.04
N SER A 34 0.43 3.82 -12.73
CA SER A 34 0.97 4.84 -13.64
C SER A 34 0.79 4.51 -15.14
N HIS A 35 0.00 3.48 -15.46
CA HIS A 35 -0.10 2.92 -16.81
C HIS A 35 -1.38 3.33 -17.54
N PHE A 36 -1.27 4.14 -18.60
CA PHE A 36 -2.42 4.47 -19.45
C PHE A 36 -3.12 3.20 -19.99
N PRO A 37 -4.47 3.10 -19.91
CA PRO A 37 -5.44 4.11 -19.48
C PRO A 37 -5.80 4.09 -17.98
N SER A 38 -5.17 3.24 -17.18
CA SER A 38 -5.35 3.17 -15.72
C SER A 38 -4.46 4.20 -15.04
N LEU A 39 -5.04 5.35 -14.69
CA LEU A 39 -4.35 6.37 -13.91
C LEU A 39 -4.88 6.29 -12.48
N GLY A 40 -3.99 5.95 -11.55
CA GLY A 40 -4.23 5.99 -10.12
C GLY A 40 -3.94 7.39 -9.56
N PHE A 41 -4.48 7.69 -8.38
CA PHE A 41 -4.15 8.94 -7.67
C PHE A 41 -2.98 8.81 -6.72
N GLY A 42 -2.60 7.60 -6.31
CA GLY A 42 -1.56 7.37 -5.32
C GLY A 42 -0.18 7.38 -5.94
N MET A 43 0.81 7.80 -5.15
CA MET A 43 2.23 7.58 -5.44
C MET A 43 2.50 6.08 -5.42
N ILE A 44 3.30 5.58 -6.38
CA ILE A 44 3.86 4.22 -6.31
C ILE A 44 5.27 4.22 -5.70
N HIS A 45 5.95 5.37 -5.77
CA HIS A 45 7.25 5.54 -5.14
C HIS A 45 7.14 5.43 -3.62
N ALA A 46 8.03 4.61 -3.06
CA ALA A 46 8.20 4.50 -1.62
C ALA A 46 8.54 5.87 -1.00
N CYS A 47 7.85 6.22 0.07
CA CYS A 47 8.01 7.48 0.78
C CYS A 47 8.01 7.32 2.31
N GLY A 48 7.97 6.08 2.81
CA GLY A 48 8.11 5.77 4.23
C GLY A 48 9.44 5.12 4.60
N HIS A 49 9.59 4.85 5.90
CA HIS A 49 10.53 3.84 6.39
C HIS A 49 10.08 2.45 5.95
N VAL A 50 8.76 2.26 5.91
CA VAL A 50 8.07 1.04 5.52
C VAL A 50 6.93 1.40 4.57
N ASP A 51 6.86 0.73 3.43
CA ASP A 51 5.88 0.97 2.38
C ASP A 51 5.17 -0.34 2.06
N PHE A 52 3.85 -0.37 2.28
CA PHE A 52 2.98 -1.51 2.05
C PHE A 52 2.26 -1.40 0.71
N TYR A 53 2.28 -2.48 -0.05
CA TYR A 53 1.67 -2.60 -1.38
C TYR A 53 0.64 -3.76 -1.36
N PRO A 54 -0.49 -3.60 -0.65
CA PRO A 54 -1.57 -4.59 -0.69
C PRO A 54 -2.01 -4.85 -2.13
N ASN A 55 -2.09 -6.11 -2.53
CA ASN A 55 -2.48 -6.56 -3.86
C ASN A 55 -1.64 -5.92 -4.99
N GLY A 56 -0.36 -5.64 -4.74
CA GLY A 56 0.53 -4.98 -5.69
C GLY A 56 0.56 -3.45 -5.57
N GLY A 57 -0.43 -2.85 -4.89
CA GLY A 57 -0.48 -1.41 -4.62
C GLY A 57 -1.12 -0.55 -5.72
N GLU A 58 -1.56 -1.16 -6.82
CA GLU A 58 -2.19 -0.43 -7.93
C GLU A 58 -3.71 -0.64 -8.02
N ASN A 59 -4.18 -1.89 -7.93
CA ASN A 59 -5.56 -2.26 -8.19
C ASN A 59 -6.09 -3.15 -7.08
N MET A 60 -7.08 -2.65 -6.34
CA MET A 60 -7.60 -3.36 -5.17
C MET A 60 -8.77 -4.27 -5.56
N PRO A 61 -8.84 -5.50 -5.00
CA PRO A 61 -9.97 -6.39 -5.20
C PRO A 61 -11.31 -5.71 -4.84
N GLY A 62 -12.35 -5.95 -5.63
CA GLY A 62 -13.67 -5.34 -5.44
C GLY A 62 -13.79 -3.88 -5.87
N CYS A 63 -12.75 -3.30 -6.46
CA CYS A 63 -12.81 -1.99 -7.12
C CYS A 63 -12.84 -2.17 -8.64
N SER A 64 -13.73 -1.44 -9.32
CA SER A 64 -13.67 -1.33 -10.79
C SER A 64 -12.42 -0.54 -11.17
N LYS A 65 -11.71 -0.95 -12.23
CA LYS A 65 -10.60 -0.17 -12.77
C LYS A 65 -11.09 1.23 -13.12
N ASN A 66 -10.28 2.24 -12.82
CA ASN A 66 -10.57 3.62 -13.22
C ASN A 66 -10.56 3.69 -14.75
N ILE A 67 -11.73 3.57 -15.38
CA ILE A 67 -11.87 3.78 -16.81
C ILE A 67 -11.84 5.29 -17.02
N LEU A 68 -10.84 5.74 -17.77
CA LEU A 68 -10.57 7.12 -18.11
C LEU A 68 -11.83 7.77 -18.71
N SER A 69 -12.57 8.54 -17.90
CA SER A 69 -13.52 9.55 -18.38
C SER A 69 -12.70 10.72 -18.90
N THR A 70 -12.90 11.07 -20.16
CA THR A 70 -12.08 11.88 -21.08
C THR A 70 -11.74 13.32 -20.65
N ILE A 71 -11.14 13.53 -19.47
CA ILE A 71 -10.38 14.68 -18.96
C ILE A 71 -10.34 14.48 -17.45
N LEU A 72 -9.16 14.27 -16.87
CA LEU A 72 -8.94 14.28 -15.42
C LEU A 72 -9.26 15.70 -14.91
N ASP A 73 -10.53 15.93 -14.64
CA ASP A 73 -11.03 17.14 -13.97
C ASP A 73 -10.66 17.07 -12.50
N ILE A 74 -9.37 17.17 -12.19
CA ILE A 74 -8.83 17.10 -10.82
C ILE A 74 -9.55 18.11 -9.92
N ASP A 75 -9.86 19.29 -10.47
CA ASP A 75 -10.60 20.34 -9.78
C ASP A 75 -12.05 19.91 -9.50
N GLY A 76 -12.76 19.31 -10.44
CA GLY A 76 -14.12 18.80 -10.23
C GLY A 76 -14.19 17.60 -9.29
N ILE A 77 -13.12 16.81 -9.19
CA ILE A 77 -13.00 15.72 -8.23
C ILE A 77 -12.80 16.29 -6.82
N TRP A 78 -11.89 17.25 -6.68
CA TRP A 78 -11.66 17.93 -5.41
C TRP A 78 -12.89 18.73 -4.94
N GLN A 79 -13.59 19.38 -5.87
CA GLN A 79 -14.82 20.13 -5.60
C GLN A 79 -16.06 19.25 -5.44
N GLY A 80 -15.93 17.92 -5.57
CA GLY A 80 -17.04 16.97 -5.41
C GLY A 80 -18.10 17.03 -6.50
N THR A 81 -17.82 17.68 -7.63
CA THR A 81 -18.73 17.79 -8.78
C THR A 81 -18.63 16.58 -9.72
N LYS A 82 -17.63 15.71 -9.51
CA LYS A 82 -17.47 14.41 -10.17
C LYS A 82 -17.39 13.29 -9.14
N ASN A 83 -18.18 12.23 -9.32
CA ASN A 83 -18.07 10.98 -8.55
C ASN A 83 -16.84 10.20 -9.02
N PHE A 84 -15.65 10.64 -8.60
CA PHE A 84 -14.38 9.99 -8.91
C PHE A 84 -13.51 9.90 -7.65
N LEU A 85 -14.11 9.60 -6.50
CA LEU A 85 -13.36 9.06 -5.38
C LEU A 85 -12.98 7.62 -5.77
N SER A 86 -11.80 7.47 -6.40
CA SER A 86 -11.24 6.18 -6.84
C SER A 86 -11.37 5.16 -5.71
N CYS A 87 -12.14 4.09 -5.95
CA CYS A 87 -12.35 3.02 -4.96
C CYS A 87 -11.03 2.48 -4.44
N ASN A 88 -10.03 2.36 -5.32
CA ASN A 88 -8.66 1.98 -4.98
C ASN A 88 -8.05 2.95 -3.96
N HIS A 89 -8.14 4.26 -4.18
CA HIS A 89 -7.54 5.26 -3.30
C HIS A 89 -8.07 5.20 -1.86
N PHE A 90 -9.38 4.98 -1.70
CA PHE A 90 -10.01 4.85 -0.39
C PHE A 90 -9.71 3.53 0.33
N ARG A 91 -9.09 2.55 -0.34
CA ARG A 91 -8.78 1.26 0.28
C ARG A 91 -7.71 1.38 1.35
N ALA A 92 -6.74 2.29 1.21
CA ALA A 92 -5.76 2.52 2.28
C ALA A 92 -6.44 2.90 3.60
N VAL A 93 -7.47 3.76 3.57
CA VAL A 93 -8.26 4.13 4.75
C VAL A 93 -9.06 2.95 5.29
N ARG A 94 -9.71 2.18 4.41
CA ARG A 94 -10.52 1.02 4.82
C ARG A 94 -9.67 -0.09 5.46
N TYR A 95 -8.51 -0.40 4.87
CA TYR A 95 -7.58 -1.38 5.42
C TYR A 95 -6.99 -0.91 6.75
N PHE A 96 -6.57 0.35 6.84
CA PHE A 96 -6.08 0.91 8.11
C PHE A 96 -7.17 0.83 9.19
N SER A 97 -8.40 1.23 8.89
CA SER A 97 -9.52 1.17 9.84
C SER A 97 -9.80 -0.26 10.33
N GLU A 98 -9.74 -1.26 9.45
CA GLU A 98 -9.96 -2.66 9.84
C GLU A 98 -8.78 -3.20 10.66
N SER A 99 -7.53 -2.83 10.34
CA SER A 99 -6.33 -3.30 11.03
C SER A 99 -6.32 -3.00 12.54
N VAL A 100 -7.07 -1.97 12.98
CA VAL A 100 -7.25 -1.63 14.40
C VAL A 100 -7.89 -2.79 15.18
N LEU A 101 -8.84 -3.50 14.56
CA LEU A 101 -9.59 -4.60 15.18
C LEU A 101 -9.06 -5.98 14.74
N SER A 102 -8.08 -6.03 13.84
CA SER A 102 -7.57 -7.27 13.24
C SER A 102 -6.03 -7.32 13.30
N PRO A 103 -5.44 -7.52 14.49
CA PRO A 103 -3.99 -7.38 14.70
C PRO A 103 -3.12 -8.34 13.88
N GLY A 104 -3.65 -9.49 13.45
CA GLY A 104 -2.96 -10.44 12.56
C GLY A 104 -3.51 -10.46 11.12
N GLY A 105 -4.53 -9.66 10.81
CA GLY A 105 -5.26 -9.77 9.53
C GLY A 105 -4.52 -9.21 8.31
N PHE A 106 -3.39 -8.52 8.53
CA PHE A 106 -2.67 -7.82 7.46
C PHE A 106 -1.17 -8.10 7.52
N LEU A 107 -0.78 -9.36 7.73
CA LEU A 107 0.63 -9.77 7.67
C LEU A 107 1.19 -9.48 6.27
N ALA A 108 2.34 -8.80 6.22
CA ALA A 108 2.94 -8.33 4.98
C ALA A 108 4.40 -8.77 4.85
N PHE A 109 4.79 -9.17 3.65
CA PHE A 109 6.02 -9.87 3.40
C PHE A 109 7.00 -9.03 2.57
N PRO A 110 8.30 -9.04 2.90
CA PRO A 110 9.30 -8.34 2.10
C PRO A 110 9.40 -8.96 0.70
N CYS A 111 9.54 -8.13 -0.33
CA CYS A 111 9.56 -8.61 -1.71
C CYS A 111 10.39 -7.68 -2.62
N GLY A 112 11.02 -8.22 -3.66
CA GLY A 112 11.82 -7.43 -4.62
C GLY A 112 10.99 -6.50 -5.51
N GLY A 113 9.66 -6.66 -5.52
CA GLY A 113 8.74 -5.80 -6.25
C GLY A 113 7.47 -6.54 -6.65
N GLU A 114 6.58 -5.83 -7.37
CA GLU A 114 5.29 -6.37 -7.80
C GLU A 114 5.42 -7.66 -8.63
N LYS A 115 6.37 -7.73 -9.56
CA LYS A 115 6.57 -8.94 -10.40
C LYS A 115 6.87 -10.20 -9.60
N GLU A 116 7.65 -10.09 -8.53
CA GLU A 116 7.95 -11.24 -7.67
C GLU A 116 6.76 -11.60 -6.78
N PHE A 117 6.00 -10.58 -6.35
CA PHE A 117 4.77 -10.75 -5.59
C PHE A 117 3.69 -11.45 -6.42
N GLU A 118 3.48 -11.03 -7.67
CA GLU A 118 2.55 -11.66 -8.63
C GLU A 118 2.93 -13.11 -8.94
N ALA A 119 4.23 -13.40 -8.98
CA ALA A 119 4.76 -14.76 -9.13
C ALA A 119 4.73 -15.59 -7.83
N GLU A 120 4.13 -15.06 -6.77
CA GLU A 120 3.96 -15.68 -5.45
C GLU A 120 5.26 -16.10 -4.75
N LYS A 121 6.36 -15.38 -4.99
CA LYS A 121 7.69 -15.73 -4.47
C LYS A 121 8.00 -15.17 -3.09
N CYS A 122 7.12 -14.32 -2.56
CA CYS A 122 7.43 -13.45 -1.42
C CYS A 122 6.72 -13.82 -0.12
N PHE A 123 5.97 -14.93 -0.06
CA PHE A 123 5.16 -15.28 1.13
C PHE A 123 5.96 -15.98 2.25
N VAL A 124 7.20 -15.53 2.50
CA VAL A 124 8.06 -16.07 3.56
C VAL A 124 8.55 -14.94 4.45
N CYS A 125 8.34 -15.07 5.76
CA CYS A 125 8.86 -14.12 6.73
C CYS A 125 10.33 -14.40 7.04
N PRO A 126 11.18 -13.36 7.13
CA PRO A 126 12.54 -13.54 7.63
C PRO A 126 12.51 -13.93 9.11
N ALA A 127 13.67 -14.36 9.65
CA ALA A 127 13.79 -14.76 11.06
C ALA A 127 13.36 -13.66 12.07
N GLY A 128 13.42 -12.38 11.67
CA GLY A 128 12.94 -11.25 12.45
C GLY A 128 11.41 -11.04 12.42
N GLY A 129 10.68 -11.92 11.74
CA GLY A 129 9.23 -11.80 11.52
C GLY A 129 8.86 -10.85 10.39
N CYS A 130 7.57 -10.81 10.08
CA CYS A 130 6.96 -9.86 9.17
C CYS A 130 6.20 -8.77 9.92
N PRO A 131 6.18 -7.53 9.44
CA PRO A 131 5.28 -6.51 9.95
C PRO A 131 3.82 -6.83 9.59
N THR A 132 2.90 -6.28 10.37
CA THR A 132 1.49 -6.16 10.00
C THR A 132 1.20 -4.75 9.51
N MET A 133 0.58 -4.64 8.34
CA MET A 133 0.18 -3.36 7.77
C MET A 133 -0.91 -2.69 8.63
N GLY A 134 -0.80 -1.38 8.82
CA GLY A 134 -1.78 -0.56 9.53
C GLY A 134 -1.44 -0.36 11.00
N TYR A 135 -2.45 -0.29 11.86
CA TYR A 135 -2.36 0.25 13.23
C TYR A 135 -1.25 -0.38 14.10
N ASN A 136 -0.99 -1.68 13.93
CA ASN A 136 -0.05 -2.43 14.78
C ASN A 136 1.40 -2.42 14.29
N ILE A 137 1.73 -1.63 13.25
CA ILE A 137 3.08 -1.50 12.72
C ILE A 137 4.09 -1.00 13.77
N GLY A 138 3.63 -0.29 14.80
CA GLY A 138 4.44 0.16 15.92
C GLY A 138 5.09 -0.96 16.74
N THR A 139 4.77 -2.23 16.48
CA THR A 139 5.45 -3.41 17.05
C THR A 139 6.68 -3.85 16.24
N TYR A 140 6.75 -3.48 14.95
CA TYR A 140 7.86 -3.80 14.08
C TYR A 140 9.10 -2.96 14.43
N ARG A 141 10.27 -3.60 14.39
CA ARG A 141 11.55 -2.96 14.69
C ARG A 141 12.50 -3.25 13.52
N PRO A 142 12.56 -2.38 12.51
CA PRO A 142 13.50 -2.57 11.40
C PRO A 142 14.95 -2.42 11.90
N ALA A 143 15.89 -3.01 11.17
CA ALA A 143 17.30 -2.76 11.42
C ALA A 143 17.61 -1.26 11.20
N PRO A 144 18.48 -0.65 12.02
CA PRO A 144 18.80 0.78 11.90
C PRO A 144 19.29 1.13 10.50
N GLY A 145 18.79 2.24 9.95
CA GLY A 145 19.21 2.77 8.66
C GLY A 145 18.52 2.16 7.43
N LEU A 146 17.62 1.19 7.61
CA LEU A 146 16.78 0.70 6.51
C LEU A 146 15.61 1.67 6.25
N LEU A 147 15.61 2.28 5.06
CA LEU A 147 14.54 3.14 4.56
C LEU A 147 13.84 2.48 3.37
N HIS A 148 12.61 2.91 3.08
CA HIS A 148 11.85 2.49 1.90
C HIS A 148 11.70 0.97 1.76
N GLN A 149 11.55 0.28 2.90
CA GLN A 149 11.38 -1.16 2.91
C GLN A 149 10.00 -1.51 2.35
N ARG A 150 9.97 -2.32 1.30
CA ARG A 150 8.73 -2.65 0.58
C ARG A 150 8.17 -3.98 1.06
N PHE A 151 6.91 -3.96 1.48
CA PHE A 151 6.17 -5.13 1.91
C PHE A 151 4.90 -5.31 1.08
N TYR A 152 4.55 -6.55 0.81
CA TYR A 152 3.41 -6.92 -0.02
C TYR A 152 2.52 -7.92 0.73
N LEU A 153 1.23 -7.88 0.44
CA LEU A 153 0.22 -8.76 1.04
C LEU A 153 -0.99 -8.81 0.12
N LYS A 154 -1.76 -9.90 0.15
CA LYS A 154 -3.11 -9.95 -0.45
C LYS A 154 -4.17 -9.61 0.61
N THR A 155 -5.25 -8.97 0.16
CA THR A 155 -6.45 -8.66 0.95
C THR A 155 -7.70 -9.13 0.20
N GLY A 156 -8.84 -9.12 0.87
CA GLY A 156 -10.15 -9.37 0.29
C GLY A 156 -10.76 -8.24 -0.50
N GLU A 157 -11.73 -8.61 -1.34
CA GLU A 157 -12.56 -7.66 -2.08
C GLU A 157 -13.62 -6.96 -1.21
N ALA A 158 -14.03 -7.56 -0.10
CA ALA A 158 -15.03 -7.03 0.82
C ALA A 158 -14.58 -7.23 2.28
N SER A 159 -15.15 -6.44 3.20
CA SER A 159 -14.89 -6.57 4.63
C SER A 159 -15.42 -7.92 5.14
N PRO A 160 -14.69 -8.65 6.01
CA PRO A 160 -13.32 -8.35 6.43
C PRO A 160 -12.31 -8.54 5.30
N PHE A 161 -11.51 -7.49 5.07
CA PHE A 161 -10.46 -7.45 4.05
C PHE A 161 -9.23 -8.25 4.46
N GLY A 162 -8.94 -8.36 5.75
CA GLY A 162 -7.79 -9.08 6.25
C GLY A 162 -7.75 -10.52 5.74
N ARG A 163 -6.54 -11.05 5.55
CA ARG A 163 -6.29 -12.44 5.20
C ARG A 163 -5.31 -12.98 6.22
N GLU A 164 -5.71 -14.05 6.90
CA GLU A 164 -4.81 -14.81 7.74
C GLU A 164 -3.89 -15.62 6.84
N TYR A 165 -2.59 -15.38 6.98
CA TYR A 165 -1.57 -16.27 6.44
C TYR A 165 -1.18 -17.20 7.57
N GLU A 166 -1.35 -18.50 7.39
CA GLU A 166 -0.61 -19.44 8.22
C GLU A 166 0.86 -19.23 7.89
N ALA A 167 1.64 -18.78 8.88
CA ALA A 167 3.08 -18.77 8.76
C ALA A 167 3.52 -20.22 8.62
N ASP A 168 3.70 -20.68 7.38
CA ASP A 168 4.13 -22.05 7.14
C ASP A 168 5.50 -22.24 7.80
N SER A 169 5.49 -22.99 8.90
CA SER A 169 6.68 -23.45 9.61
C SER A 169 7.32 -24.67 8.94
N SER A 170 6.85 -25.10 7.76
CA SER A 170 7.54 -26.07 6.91
C SER A 170 8.37 -25.31 5.88
N GLY A 171 9.69 -25.23 6.00
CA GLY A 171 10.58 -26.35 6.22
C GLY A 171 11.52 -26.38 5.02
N ALA A 172 12.72 -25.83 5.21
CA ALA A 172 13.83 -26.13 4.35
C ALA A 172 13.92 -27.65 4.13
N SER A 173 13.94 -28.08 2.87
CA SER A 173 14.46 -29.38 2.45
C SER A 173 15.07 -29.26 1.06
#